data_AF-A0A2E9QYK2-F1
#
_entry.id   AF-A0A2E9QYK2-F1
#
_cell.length_a   1.000
_cell.length_b   1.000
_cell.length_c   1.000
_cell.angle_alpha   90.00
_cell.angle_beta   90.00
_cell.angle_gamma   90.00
#
_symmetry.space_group_name_H-M   'P 1'
#
loop_
_entity.id
_entity.type
_entity.pdbx_description
1 polymer ?
#
loop_
_entity_poly.entity_id
_entity_poly.type
_entity_poly.pdbx_seq_one_letter_code
_entity_poly.pdbx_strand_id
1 'polypeptide(L)'
;MVDEAYIPKKWFVEDGLCEDELRMLHADVGTVAQKCTGKAKKPVFLFPDKIVKGPWRPEREHQRINRELGRSELMACWSLPEYPSTVLQPSCFAEIPTGDVYLVWPALYPSEQAEKWVFQPVCRNVSAVGPRQLRVVERASTGVIRVSDHVKKQPRYLFEHPECWEHLMHRYVLQAGDSGLHNMLIRPSDRRCIGIDYDENRKDDAHCDDWFEMMFKAKPAKSIMPALLESLQVHREHLRVVLTRLEESCASKECQAIAEAHGLSFQLWGQRVARMKEVFERLPVGE
;
A
#
# COMPACT_ATOMS: atom_id res chain seq x y z
N MET A 1 -9.93 -28.59 2.28
CA MET A 1 -10.85 -27.80 3.11
C MET A 1 -10.01 -26.67 3.67
N VAL A 2 -10.16 -25.45 3.17
CA VAL A 2 -9.56 -24.27 3.82
C VAL A 2 -10.71 -23.65 4.61
N ASP A 3 -10.44 -23.53 5.89
CA ASP A 3 -11.37 -23.21 6.96
C ASP A 3 -12.09 -21.87 6.78
N GLU A 4 -13.16 -21.78 7.57
CA GLU A 4 -14.08 -20.66 7.77
C GLU A 4 -13.40 -19.28 7.86
N ALA A 5 -14.20 -18.23 7.63
CA ALA A 5 -13.81 -16.83 7.67
C ALA A 5 -13.06 -16.48 8.98
N TYR A 6 -11.73 -16.56 8.96
CA TYR A 6 -10.89 -16.25 10.12
C TYR A 6 -10.17 -14.91 9.92
N ILE A 7 -10.48 -13.92 10.75
CA ILE A 7 -9.67 -12.70 10.93
C ILE A 7 -9.12 -12.78 12.36
N PRO A 8 -7.79 -12.69 12.59
CA PRO A 8 -7.25 -12.89 13.93
C PRO A 8 -7.77 -11.82 14.90
N LYS A 9 -8.34 -12.24 16.04
CA LYS A 9 -8.95 -11.35 17.04
C LYS A 9 -8.00 -10.27 17.55
N LYS A 10 -6.69 -10.54 17.59
CA LYS A 10 -5.65 -9.58 18.00
C LYS A 10 -5.60 -8.31 17.13
N TRP A 11 -6.20 -8.34 15.94
CA TRP A 11 -6.29 -7.17 15.06
C TRP A 11 -7.47 -6.27 15.39
N PHE A 12 -8.46 -6.73 16.15
CA PHE A 12 -9.58 -5.89 16.55
C PHE A 12 -9.13 -4.95 17.67
N VAL A 13 -9.41 -3.66 17.49
CA VAL A 13 -9.09 -2.62 18.45
C VAL A 13 -10.38 -2.03 19.00
N GLU A 14 -10.49 -2.05 20.33
CA GLU A 14 -11.53 -1.31 21.05
C GLU A 14 -11.32 0.20 20.85
N ASP A 15 -12.40 0.95 20.61
CA ASP A 15 -12.38 2.41 20.44
C ASP A 15 -11.48 2.96 19.30
N GLY A 16 -11.22 2.14 18.26
CA GLY A 16 -10.44 2.58 17.10
C GLY A 16 -11.06 3.75 16.31
N LEU A 17 -12.38 3.89 16.37
CA LEU A 17 -13.15 5.00 15.79
C LEU A 17 -14.12 5.56 16.84
N CYS A 18 -14.18 6.89 16.98
CA CYS A 18 -15.15 7.54 17.85
C CYS A 18 -16.53 7.66 17.16
N GLU A 19 -17.56 8.02 17.93
CA GLU A 19 -18.92 8.17 17.38
C GLU A 19 -19.00 9.18 16.23
N ASP A 20 -18.26 10.28 16.31
CA ASP A 20 -18.28 11.31 15.26
C ASP A 20 -17.58 10.83 13.99
N GLU A 21 -16.49 10.06 14.11
CA GLU A 21 -15.81 9.45 12.96
C GLU A 21 -16.70 8.42 12.28
N LEU A 22 -17.41 7.61 13.05
CA LEU A 22 -18.43 6.70 12.52
C LEU A 22 -19.51 7.49 11.78
N ARG A 23 -20.12 8.51 12.40
CA ARG A 23 -21.11 9.37 11.73
C ARG A 23 -20.57 9.94 10.40
N MET A 24 -19.32 10.39 10.36
CA MET A 24 -18.66 10.88 9.14
C MET A 24 -18.48 9.78 8.08
N LEU A 25 -18.12 8.55 8.47
CA LEU A 25 -18.02 7.41 7.55
C LEU A 25 -19.38 7.01 6.96
N HIS A 26 -20.47 7.24 7.69
CA HIS A 26 -21.84 6.96 7.25
C HIS A 26 -22.51 8.14 6.53
N ALA A 27 -21.96 9.34 6.63
CA ALA A 27 -22.50 10.52 5.98
C ALA A 27 -22.44 10.43 4.44
N ASP A 28 -23.37 11.14 3.78
CA ASP A 28 -23.40 11.29 2.32
C ASP A 28 -22.21 12.09 1.79
N VAL A 29 -21.48 12.76 2.67
CA VAL A 29 -20.30 13.58 2.36
C VAL A 29 -19.12 13.09 3.20
N GLY A 30 -17.97 12.85 2.55
CA GLY A 30 -16.77 12.40 3.24
C GLY A 30 -15.48 12.78 2.50
N THR A 31 -14.38 12.84 3.25
CA THR A 31 -13.04 13.15 2.73
C THR A 31 -12.31 11.86 2.36
N VAL A 32 -11.80 11.74 1.14
CA VAL A 32 -11.06 10.55 0.71
C VAL A 32 -9.67 10.85 0.14
N ALA A 33 -8.76 9.91 0.35
CA ALA A 33 -7.40 9.96 -0.19
C ALA A 33 -7.42 9.85 -1.72
N GLN A 34 -8.34 9.08 -2.31
CA GLN A 34 -8.36 8.79 -3.75
C GLN A 34 -9.78 8.49 -4.28
N LYS A 35 -10.01 8.81 -5.56
CA LYS A 35 -11.10 8.25 -6.37
C LYS A 35 -10.95 6.71 -6.46
N CYS A 36 -11.80 5.91 -5.81
CA CYS A 36 -11.93 4.46 -6.04
C CYS A 36 -12.46 4.12 -7.48
N THR A 37 -11.60 3.88 -8.45
CA THR A 37 -12.01 3.78 -9.88
C THR A 37 -12.80 2.53 -10.27
N GLY A 38 -13.19 1.65 -9.33
CA GLY A 38 -13.97 0.44 -9.61
C GLY A 38 -14.87 0.00 -8.45
N LYS A 39 -15.87 -0.84 -8.75
CA LYS A 39 -16.88 -1.32 -7.78
C LYS A 39 -16.30 -2.12 -6.60
N ALA A 40 -15.16 -2.78 -6.82
CA ALA A 40 -14.50 -3.59 -5.80
C ALA A 40 -13.58 -2.79 -4.85
N LYS A 41 -13.23 -1.55 -5.21
CA LYS A 41 -12.32 -0.72 -4.42
C LYS A 41 -13.07 -0.05 -3.26
N LYS A 42 -12.57 -0.25 -2.04
CA LYS A 42 -13.12 0.40 -0.86
C LYS A 42 -12.68 1.87 -0.80
N PRO A 43 -13.52 2.79 -0.30
CA PRO A 43 -13.06 4.14 0.00
C PRO A 43 -11.99 4.12 1.08
N VAL A 44 -11.05 5.06 0.95
CA VAL A 44 -9.98 5.32 1.91
C VAL A 44 -10.20 6.74 2.40
N PHE A 45 -10.68 6.86 3.64
CA PHE A 45 -10.96 8.10 4.32
C PHE A 45 -9.71 8.59 5.05
N LEU A 46 -9.56 9.91 5.11
CA LEU A 46 -8.46 10.56 5.82
C LEU A 46 -9.02 11.35 7.00
N PHE A 47 -8.51 11.04 8.17
CA PHE A 47 -8.69 11.79 9.41
C PHE A 47 -7.35 12.41 9.83
N PRO A 48 -7.34 13.40 10.74
CA PRO A 48 -6.11 14.06 11.17
C PRO A 48 -5.05 13.13 11.76
N ASP A 49 -5.47 12.03 12.38
CA ASP A 49 -4.63 11.08 13.13
C ASP A 49 -4.76 9.63 12.64
N LYS A 50 -5.63 9.34 11.65
CA LYS A 50 -5.84 7.99 11.11
C LYS A 50 -6.25 7.95 9.63
N ILE A 51 -5.91 6.85 8.97
CA ILE A 51 -6.40 6.48 7.65
C ILE A 51 -7.38 5.34 7.85
N VAL A 52 -8.54 5.40 7.19
CA VAL A 52 -9.59 4.38 7.37
C VAL A 52 -10.04 3.85 6.01
N LYS A 53 -10.02 2.52 5.81
CA LYS A 53 -10.48 1.85 4.57
C LYS A 53 -11.63 0.91 4.88
N GLY A 54 -12.76 1.07 4.20
CA GLY A 54 -13.94 0.24 4.42
C GLY A 54 -15.21 0.88 3.86
N PRO A 55 -16.41 0.33 4.15
CA PRO A 55 -16.62 -0.86 4.97
C PRO A 55 -16.29 -2.15 4.21
N TRP A 56 -15.86 -3.16 4.96
CA TRP A 56 -15.62 -4.53 4.53
C TRP A 56 -16.62 -5.46 5.19
N ARG A 57 -17.03 -6.52 4.48
CA ARG A 57 -17.92 -7.54 5.00
C ARG A 57 -17.16 -8.84 5.27
N PRO A 58 -16.77 -9.16 6.51
CA PRO A 58 -15.90 -10.31 6.83
C PRO A 58 -16.37 -11.63 6.23
N GLU A 59 -17.67 -11.88 6.25
CA GLU A 59 -18.28 -13.12 5.75
C GLU A 59 -18.05 -13.32 4.23
N ARG A 60 -17.77 -12.24 3.50
CA ARG A 60 -17.48 -12.27 2.05
C ARG A 60 -16.05 -11.88 1.70
N GLU A 61 -15.38 -11.12 2.57
CA GLU A 61 -14.14 -10.41 2.25
C GLU A 61 -12.98 -10.72 3.22
N HIS A 62 -13.11 -11.68 4.14
CA HIS A 62 -12.05 -12.08 5.08
C HIS A 62 -10.68 -12.30 4.39
N GLN A 63 -10.65 -12.95 3.23
CA GLN A 63 -9.39 -13.17 2.49
C GLN A 63 -8.73 -11.86 2.06
N ARG A 64 -9.52 -10.85 1.68
CA ARG A 64 -9.00 -9.53 1.29
C ARG A 64 -8.45 -8.78 2.51
N ILE A 65 -9.17 -8.87 3.63
CA ILE A 65 -8.75 -8.28 4.92
C ILE A 65 -7.42 -8.90 5.38
N ASN A 66 -7.33 -10.23 5.45
CA ASN A 66 -6.11 -10.92 5.86
C ASN A 66 -4.94 -10.62 4.91
N ARG A 67 -5.20 -10.48 3.61
CA ARG A 67 -4.16 -10.04 2.67
C ARG A 67 -3.64 -8.65 2.99
N GLU A 68 -4.51 -7.71 3.32
CA GLU A 68 -4.06 -6.37 3.71
C GLU A 68 -3.22 -6.41 4.99
N LEU A 69 -3.71 -7.11 6.03
CA LEU A 69 -3.03 -7.20 7.33
C LEU A 69 -1.69 -7.95 7.22
N GLY A 70 -1.70 -9.17 6.69
CA GLY A 70 -0.50 -10.01 6.62
C GLY A 70 0.57 -9.46 5.69
N ARG A 71 0.20 -8.88 4.55
CA ARG A 71 1.18 -8.22 3.68
C ARG A 71 1.78 -7.00 4.37
N SER A 72 0.96 -6.24 5.10
CA SER A 72 1.47 -5.07 5.83
C SER A 72 2.46 -5.47 6.93
N GLU A 73 2.15 -6.54 7.67
CA GLU A 73 3.03 -7.10 8.71
C GLU A 73 4.34 -7.62 8.10
N LEU A 74 4.29 -8.39 7.01
CA LEU A 74 5.48 -8.93 6.33
C LEU A 74 6.41 -7.83 5.79
N MET A 75 5.85 -6.80 5.14
CA MET A 75 6.69 -5.72 4.63
C MET A 75 7.33 -4.92 5.75
N ALA A 76 6.67 -4.77 6.90
CA ALA A 76 7.27 -4.14 8.07
C ALA A 76 8.48 -4.96 8.55
N CYS A 77 8.37 -6.29 8.60
CA CYS A 77 9.48 -7.19 8.96
C CYS A 77 10.68 -7.10 7.97
N TRP A 78 10.41 -6.84 6.69
CA TRP A 78 11.44 -6.76 5.65
C TRP A 78 12.05 -5.37 5.48
N SER A 79 11.41 -4.33 6.00
CA SER A 79 11.89 -2.95 5.85
C SER A 79 13.28 -2.73 6.45
N LEU A 80 14.09 -1.91 5.77
CA LEU A 80 15.42 -1.55 6.26
C LEU A 80 15.31 -0.47 7.35
N PRO A 81 15.98 -0.61 8.51
CA PRO A 81 15.93 0.40 9.58
C PRO A 81 16.38 1.80 9.15
N GLU A 82 17.33 1.88 8.21
CA GLU A 82 17.90 3.13 7.71
C GLU A 82 17.00 3.83 6.68
N TYR A 83 16.21 3.05 5.93
CA TYR A 83 15.31 3.54 4.88
C TYR A 83 13.92 2.91 5.02
N PRO A 84 13.25 3.05 6.18
CA PRO A 84 12.06 2.28 6.45
C PRO A 84 10.95 2.72 5.49
N SER A 85 10.65 1.84 4.53
CA SER A 85 9.37 1.85 3.84
C SER A 85 8.30 1.78 4.91
N THR A 86 7.58 2.87 5.16
CA THR A 86 6.51 2.89 6.14
C THR A 86 5.37 2.01 5.66
N VAL A 87 5.33 0.79 6.14
CA VAL A 87 4.18 -0.06 5.97
C VAL A 87 3.37 0.02 7.24
N LEU A 88 2.25 0.72 7.14
CA LEU A 88 1.35 0.85 8.27
C LEU A 88 0.67 -0.51 8.43
N GLN A 89 0.86 -1.13 9.60
CA GLN A 89 0.06 -2.28 9.98
C GLN A 89 -1.36 -1.78 10.29
N PRO A 90 -2.37 -2.17 9.49
CA PRO A 90 -3.74 -1.81 9.80
C PRO A 90 -4.18 -2.58 11.03
N SER A 91 -5.01 -1.96 11.86
CA SER A 91 -5.88 -2.66 12.78
C SER A 91 -7.29 -2.76 12.19
N CYS A 92 -8.07 -3.72 12.66
CA CYS A 92 -9.49 -3.85 12.36
C CYS A 92 -10.33 -3.11 13.41
N PHE A 93 -11.36 -2.44 12.95
CA PHE A 93 -12.46 -1.95 13.78
C PHE A 93 -13.76 -2.56 13.27
N ALA A 94 -14.60 -3.09 14.16
CA ALA A 94 -15.90 -3.64 13.80
C ALA A 94 -17.03 -2.74 14.32
N GLU A 95 -17.92 -2.36 13.43
CA GLU A 95 -19.19 -1.74 13.81
C GLU A 95 -20.19 -2.84 14.20
N ILE A 96 -20.49 -2.94 15.50
CA ILE A 96 -21.29 -4.05 16.06
C ILE A 96 -22.70 -4.13 15.45
N PRO A 97 -23.48 -3.03 15.28
CA PRO A 97 -24.84 -3.15 14.76
C PRO A 97 -24.94 -3.68 13.32
N THR A 98 -23.94 -3.41 12.48
CA THR A 98 -23.98 -3.71 11.04
C THR A 98 -23.11 -4.91 10.65
N GLY A 99 -22.12 -5.24 11.49
CA GLY A 99 -21.10 -6.25 11.17
C GLY A 99 -20.05 -5.76 10.16
N ASP A 100 -20.09 -4.49 9.77
CA ASP A 100 -19.11 -3.91 8.86
C ASP A 100 -17.76 -3.73 9.58
N VAL A 101 -16.68 -4.04 8.87
CA VAL A 101 -15.31 -3.89 9.36
C VAL A 101 -14.59 -2.78 8.60
N TYR A 102 -13.85 -1.97 9.33
CA TYR A 102 -12.98 -0.94 8.81
C TYR A 102 -11.53 -1.30 9.15
N LEU A 103 -10.64 -1.08 8.19
CA LEU A 103 -9.20 -1.12 8.46
C LEU A 103 -8.77 0.29 8.85
N VAL A 104 -8.12 0.41 9.99
CA VAL A 104 -7.68 1.67 10.58
C VAL A 104 -6.17 1.62 10.69
N TRP A 105 -5.51 2.58 10.06
CA TRP A 105 -4.07 2.78 10.21
C TRP A 105 -3.83 4.05 11.01
N PRO A 106 -2.88 4.05 11.96
CA PRO A 106 -2.47 5.30 12.61
C PRO A 106 -1.87 6.21 11.54
N ALA A 107 -2.41 7.41 11.38
CA ALA A 107 -1.90 8.36 10.42
C ALA A 107 -0.79 9.19 11.05
N LEU A 108 0.33 9.20 10.34
CA LEU A 108 1.58 9.82 10.75
C LEU A 108 1.68 11.27 10.26
N TYR A 109 0.57 11.99 10.11
CA TYR A 109 0.56 13.38 9.67
C TYR A 109 1.24 14.29 10.71
N PRO A 110 1.94 15.36 10.32
CA PRO A 110 2.33 16.38 11.29
C PRO A 110 1.06 16.99 11.88
N SER A 111 0.86 16.80 13.19
CA SER A 111 -0.36 17.14 13.92
C SER A 111 -0.62 18.65 14.07
N GLU A 112 0.18 19.52 13.45
CA GLU A 112 0.08 20.98 13.63
C GLU A 112 -0.43 21.75 12.39
N GLN A 113 -0.58 21.11 11.22
CA GLN A 113 -0.94 21.81 9.97
C GLN A 113 -2.22 21.30 9.28
N ALA A 114 -3.01 20.46 9.96
CA ALA A 114 -4.22 19.85 9.40
C ALA A 114 -5.31 20.86 8.97
N GLU A 115 -5.20 22.14 9.34
CA GLU A 115 -6.21 23.17 9.08
C GLU A 115 -6.29 23.68 7.62
N LYS A 116 -5.36 23.30 6.73
CA LYS A 116 -5.25 23.90 5.39
C LYS A 116 -5.66 23.00 4.22
N TRP A 117 -6.64 22.12 4.40
CA TRP A 117 -7.07 21.22 3.32
C TRP A 117 -7.76 22.00 2.20
N VAL A 118 -7.30 21.85 0.97
CA VAL A 118 -7.95 22.41 -0.23
C VAL A 118 -8.79 21.33 -0.89
N PHE A 119 -10.02 21.65 -1.31
CA PHE A 119 -11.03 20.65 -1.65
C PHE A 119 -11.43 20.67 -3.12
N GLN A 120 -11.58 19.49 -3.73
CA GLN A 120 -12.31 19.34 -4.99
C GLN A 120 -13.52 18.42 -4.82
N PRO A 121 -14.73 18.86 -5.21
CA PRO A 121 -15.91 18.01 -5.19
C PRO A 121 -15.80 16.94 -6.28
N VAL A 122 -16.10 15.69 -5.94
CA VAL A 122 -16.15 14.60 -6.92
C VAL A 122 -17.40 13.76 -6.70
N CYS A 123 -18.40 13.92 -7.57
CA CYS A 123 -19.57 13.04 -7.58
C CYS A 123 -19.17 11.60 -7.91
N ARG A 124 -19.70 10.66 -7.15
CA ARG A 124 -19.62 9.23 -7.44
C ARG A 124 -20.96 8.56 -7.27
N ASN A 125 -21.33 7.81 -8.31
CA ASN A 125 -22.31 6.74 -8.20
C ASN A 125 -21.53 5.44 -7.98
N VAL A 126 -21.36 5.00 -6.73
CA VAL A 126 -20.87 3.64 -6.45
C VAL A 126 -22.04 2.85 -5.88
N SER A 127 -22.53 1.88 -6.64
CA SER A 127 -23.75 1.10 -6.35
C SER A 127 -23.72 0.30 -5.03
N ALA A 128 -22.58 0.24 -4.33
CA ALA A 128 -22.43 -0.50 -3.06
C ALA A 128 -22.42 0.39 -1.82
N VAL A 129 -22.24 1.71 -1.96
CA VAL A 129 -22.10 2.66 -0.83
C VAL A 129 -23.18 3.75 -0.84
N GLY A 130 -24.16 3.64 -1.75
CA GLY A 130 -25.18 4.66 -1.98
C GLY A 130 -24.66 5.88 -2.77
N PRO A 131 -25.53 6.86 -3.04
CA PRO A 131 -25.20 8.08 -3.78
C PRO A 131 -24.36 9.05 -2.93
N ARG A 132 -23.08 8.73 -2.65
CA ARG A 132 -22.20 9.59 -1.86
C ARG A 132 -21.50 10.67 -2.69
N GLN A 133 -21.44 11.88 -2.15
CA GLN A 133 -20.65 13.00 -2.66
C GLN A 133 -19.32 13.08 -1.90
N LEU A 134 -18.28 12.44 -2.43
CA LEU A 134 -16.95 12.46 -1.80
C LEU A 134 -16.15 13.68 -2.25
N ARG A 135 -15.52 14.37 -1.30
CA ARG A 135 -14.56 15.45 -1.61
C ARG A 135 -13.16 14.83 -1.66
N VAL A 136 -12.51 14.94 -2.80
CA VAL A 136 -11.11 14.55 -2.94
C VAL A 136 -10.29 15.74 -2.51
N VAL A 137 -9.35 15.54 -1.59
CA VAL A 137 -8.46 16.62 -1.16
C VAL A 137 -7.49 16.93 -2.31
N GLU A 138 -7.38 18.21 -2.67
CA GLU A 138 -6.42 18.70 -3.64
C GLU A 138 -5.02 18.69 -3.01
N ARG A 139 -4.12 17.93 -3.63
CA ARG A 139 -2.94 17.33 -2.98
C ARG A 139 -1.72 18.24 -2.92
N ALA A 140 -1.91 19.41 -2.35
CA ALA A 140 -0.83 20.28 -1.88
C ALA A 140 -0.83 20.42 -0.34
N SER A 141 -1.83 19.84 0.36
CA SER A 141 -2.11 20.15 1.77
C SER A 141 -2.45 18.95 2.67
N THR A 142 -2.33 17.71 2.19
CA THR A 142 -2.72 16.49 2.93
C THR A 142 -1.68 15.98 3.93
N GLY A 143 -0.58 16.70 4.16
CA GLY A 143 0.53 16.20 5.00
C GLY A 143 1.19 14.91 4.48
N VAL A 144 0.82 14.42 3.28
CA VAL A 144 1.44 13.33 2.52
C VAL A 144 1.36 13.61 1.03
N ILE A 145 2.36 13.13 0.28
CA ILE A 145 2.55 13.32 -1.15
C ILE A 145 2.29 12.01 -1.88
N ARG A 146 1.32 11.93 -2.80
CA ARG A 146 1.21 10.74 -3.67
C ARG A 146 2.36 10.72 -4.67
N VAL A 147 3.15 9.66 -4.64
CA VAL A 147 4.38 9.55 -5.44
C VAL A 147 4.09 9.68 -6.94
N SER A 148 3.04 9.02 -7.45
CA SER A 148 2.70 9.10 -8.88
C SER A 148 2.35 10.50 -9.38
N ASP A 149 1.81 11.39 -8.52
CA ASP A 149 1.51 12.77 -8.92
C ASP A 149 2.77 13.60 -9.09
N HIS A 150 3.74 13.37 -8.23
CA HIS A 150 5.03 14.07 -8.26
C HIS A 150 5.90 13.53 -9.38
N VAL A 151 6.04 12.21 -9.52
CA VAL A 151 6.83 11.60 -10.59
C VAL A 151 6.32 11.99 -11.99
N LYS A 152 5.01 12.20 -12.16
CA LYS A 152 4.46 12.67 -13.44
C LYS A 152 4.94 14.10 -13.79
N LYS A 153 5.13 14.97 -12.80
CA LYS A 153 5.57 16.37 -12.98
C LYS A 153 7.09 16.52 -12.95
N GLN A 154 7.74 15.73 -12.10
CA GLN A 154 9.16 15.74 -11.77
C GLN A 154 9.63 14.28 -11.69
N PRO A 155 9.96 13.62 -12.83
CA PRO A 155 10.34 12.21 -12.83
C PRO A 155 11.56 11.89 -11.95
N ARG A 156 12.46 12.86 -11.78
CA ARG A 156 13.63 12.76 -10.89
C ARG A 156 13.31 12.71 -9.41
N TYR A 157 12.04 12.88 -9.02
CA TYR A 157 11.61 12.78 -7.63
C TYR A 157 12.07 11.47 -6.96
N LEU A 158 12.03 10.34 -7.67
CA LEU A 158 12.47 9.05 -7.11
C LEU A 158 13.97 8.96 -6.79
N PHE A 159 14.78 9.91 -7.23
CA PHE A 159 16.23 9.91 -6.96
C PHE A 159 16.50 10.20 -5.48
N GLU A 160 15.54 10.82 -4.79
CA GLU A 160 15.62 11.15 -3.37
C GLU A 160 14.85 10.15 -2.49
N HIS A 161 14.22 9.14 -3.09
CA HIS A 161 13.25 8.26 -2.43
C HIS A 161 13.51 6.77 -2.69
N PRO A 162 14.66 6.21 -2.25
CA PRO A 162 14.99 4.79 -2.40
C PRO A 162 13.93 3.86 -1.80
N GLU A 163 13.29 4.27 -0.71
CA GLU A 163 12.22 3.52 -0.02
C GLU A 163 10.99 3.29 -0.92
N CYS A 164 10.77 4.10 -1.95
CA CYS A 164 9.72 3.82 -2.94
C CYS A 164 10.04 2.55 -3.76
N TRP A 165 11.31 2.32 -4.07
CA TRP A 165 11.75 1.14 -4.78
C TRP A 165 11.72 -0.10 -3.89
N GLU A 166 12.20 0.00 -2.64
CA GLU A 166 12.05 -1.05 -1.64
C GLU A 166 10.58 -1.50 -1.52
N HIS A 167 9.66 -0.53 -1.46
CA HIS A 167 8.23 -0.80 -1.41
C HIS A 167 7.70 -1.56 -2.64
N LEU A 168 8.11 -1.15 -3.84
CA LEU A 168 7.73 -1.83 -5.09
C LEU A 168 8.25 -3.28 -5.11
N MET A 169 9.48 -3.49 -4.63
CA MET A 169 10.10 -4.82 -4.55
C MET A 169 9.32 -5.76 -3.63
N HIS A 170 9.01 -5.28 -2.41
CA HIS A 170 8.19 -6.01 -1.46
C HIS A 170 6.82 -6.38 -2.03
N ARG A 171 6.16 -5.42 -2.71
CA ARG A 171 4.86 -5.66 -3.36
C ARG A 171 4.93 -6.76 -4.42
N TYR A 172 6.00 -6.82 -5.19
CA TYR A 172 6.18 -7.89 -6.18
C TYR A 172 6.32 -9.26 -5.51
N VAL A 173 7.22 -9.39 -4.53
CA VAL A 173 7.43 -10.65 -3.79
C VAL A 173 6.12 -11.15 -3.17
N LEU A 174 5.36 -10.24 -2.56
CA LEU A 174 4.05 -10.51 -1.93
C LEU A 174 2.89 -10.67 -2.91
N GLN A 175 3.12 -10.50 -4.22
CA GLN A 175 2.09 -10.60 -5.25
C GLN A 175 0.95 -9.58 -5.08
N ALA A 176 1.26 -8.36 -4.64
CA ALA A 176 0.29 -7.28 -4.54
C ALA A 176 -0.09 -6.75 -5.95
N GLY A 177 -1.38 -6.86 -6.29
CA GLY A 177 -1.90 -6.66 -7.64
C GLY A 177 -2.05 -5.22 -8.08
N ASP A 178 -2.40 -4.32 -7.16
CA ASP A 178 -2.42 -2.89 -7.44
C ASP A 178 -1.07 -2.26 -7.13
N SER A 179 0.01 -2.84 -7.65
CA SER A 179 1.37 -2.33 -7.46
C SER A 179 1.65 -1.12 -8.35
N GLY A 180 2.11 -0.04 -7.74
CA GLY A 180 2.49 1.18 -8.43
C GLY A 180 2.60 2.37 -7.48
N LEU A 181 3.22 3.43 -7.98
CA LEU A 181 3.49 4.67 -7.24
C LEU A 181 2.21 5.41 -6.81
N HIS A 182 1.04 5.03 -7.33
CA HIS A 182 -0.24 5.63 -6.92
C HIS A 182 -0.74 5.12 -5.57
N ASN A 183 -0.24 3.98 -5.11
CA ASN A 183 -0.54 3.39 -3.80
C ASN A 183 0.59 3.66 -2.79
N MET A 184 1.40 4.68 -3.05
CA MET A 184 2.51 5.15 -2.23
C MET A 184 2.32 6.63 -1.90
N LEU A 185 2.56 6.97 -0.64
CA LEU A 185 2.39 8.29 -0.06
C LEU A 185 3.66 8.65 0.70
N ILE A 186 4.34 9.75 0.37
CA ILE A 186 5.53 10.19 1.11
C ILE A 186 5.11 11.14 2.21
N ARG A 187 5.59 10.88 3.43
CA ARG A 187 5.49 11.86 4.51
C ARG A 187 6.50 13.00 4.25
N PRO A 188 6.11 14.28 4.34
CA PRO A 188 7.05 15.38 4.10
C PRO A 188 8.07 15.59 5.22
N SER A 189 7.71 15.26 6.47
CA SER A 189 8.51 15.60 7.66
C SER A 189 9.76 14.73 7.82
N ASP A 190 9.60 13.41 7.73
CA ASP A 190 10.67 12.49 7.41
C ASP A 190 10.29 11.86 6.09
N ARG A 191 11.17 11.63 5.14
CA ARG A 191 10.75 11.33 3.77
C ARG A 191 10.25 9.89 3.57
N ARG A 192 9.61 9.27 4.57
CA ARG A 192 9.22 7.86 4.52
C ARG A 192 8.07 7.62 3.54
N CYS A 193 8.18 6.53 2.79
CA CYS A 193 7.15 6.05 1.88
C CYS A 193 6.13 5.18 2.60
N ILE A 194 4.89 5.64 2.64
CA ILE A 194 3.72 4.94 3.16
C ILE A 194 3.03 4.19 2.02
N GLY A 195 2.90 2.87 2.13
CA GLY A 195 2.09 2.11 1.16
C GLY A 195 0.74 1.65 1.69
N ILE A 196 -0.23 1.59 0.78
CA ILE A 196 -1.61 1.17 1.03
C ILE A 196 -2.13 0.23 -0.08
N ASP A 197 -3.33 -0.31 0.05
CA ASP A 197 -4.03 -1.06 -1.01
C ASP A 197 -3.30 -2.37 -1.37
N TYR A 198 -3.21 -3.27 -0.40
CA TYR A 198 -2.52 -4.57 -0.50
C TYR A 198 -3.47 -5.75 -0.71
N ASP A 199 -4.79 -5.56 -0.74
CA ASP A 199 -5.76 -6.65 -0.80
C ASP A 199 -5.91 -7.31 -2.18
N GLU A 200 -5.44 -6.64 -3.25
CA GLU A 200 -5.48 -7.19 -4.62
C GLU A 200 -4.34 -8.20 -4.84
N ASN A 201 -4.63 -9.30 -5.54
CA ASN A 201 -3.59 -10.21 -6.03
C ASN A 201 -3.13 -9.79 -7.42
N ARG A 202 -1.83 -9.80 -7.64
CA ARG A 202 -1.25 -9.75 -8.98
C ARG A 202 -1.61 -11.06 -9.67
N LYS A 203 -2.08 -10.99 -10.91
CA LYS A 203 -2.21 -12.19 -11.76
C LYS A 203 -0.78 -12.68 -12.01
N ASP A 204 -0.48 -13.91 -11.62
CA ASP A 204 0.84 -14.48 -11.88
C ASP A 204 1.06 -14.51 -13.38
N ASP A 205 2.03 -13.74 -13.83
CA ASP A 205 2.57 -13.84 -15.18
C ASP A 205 3.92 -14.50 -15.05
N ALA A 206 4.01 -15.76 -15.48
CA ALA A 206 5.19 -16.61 -15.28
C ALA A 206 6.42 -16.15 -16.08
N HIS A 207 6.28 -15.11 -16.91
CA HIS A 207 7.27 -14.69 -17.91
C HIS A 207 7.55 -13.19 -17.88
N CYS A 208 7.77 -12.65 -16.68
CA CYS A 208 8.20 -11.26 -16.52
C CYS A 208 9.73 -11.16 -16.50
N ASP A 209 10.29 -10.51 -17.52
CA ASP A 209 11.75 -10.41 -17.77
C ASP A 209 12.27 -8.96 -17.64
N ASP A 210 11.39 -8.02 -17.31
CA ASP A 210 11.66 -6.58 -17.24
C ASP A 210 11.32 -6.02 -15.84
N TRP A 211 12.23 -5.20 -15.28
CA TRP A 211 12.06 -4.59 -13.96
C TRP A 211 10.75 -3.82 -13.80
N PHE A 212 10.31 -3.11 -14.84
CA PHE A 212 9.10 -2.31 -14.76
C PHE A 212 7.85 -3.18 -14.82
N GLU A 213 7.88 -4.27 -15.57
CA GLU A 213 6.80 -5.25 -15.58
C GLU A 213 6.72 -5.99 -14.24
N MET A 214 7.87 -6.22 -13.57
CA MET A 214 7.89 -6.79 -12.21
C MET A 214 7.33 -5.79 -11.19
N MET A 215 7.77 -4.53 -11.21
CA MET A 215 7.45 -3.56 -10.15
C MET A 215 6.08 -2.90 -10.31
N PHE A 216 5.60 -2.73 -11.55
CA PHE A 216 4.38 -1.95 -11.83
C PHE A 216 3.28 -2.86 -12.38
N LYS A 217 2.02 -2.58 -12.02
CA LYS A 217 0.84 -3.22 -12.61
C LYS A 217 0.73 -2.98 -14.11
N ALA A 218 1.20 -1.83 -14.58
CA ALA A 218 1.26 -1.46 -15.98
C ALA A 218 2.58 -0.73 -16.24
N LYS A 219 3.18 -0.97 -17.41
CA LYS A 219 4.44 -0.35 -17.79
C LYS A 219 4.34 1.19 -17.68
N PRO A 220 5.31 1.86 -17.04
CA PRO A 220 5.30 3.31 -16.92
C PRO A 220 5.30 4.00 -18.30
N ALA A 221 4.83 5.24 -18.35
CA ALA A 221 4.80 6.01 -19.59
C ALA A 221 6.21 6.20 -20.18
N LYS A 222 6.36 6.08 -21.50
CA LYS A 222 7.66 6.20 -22.18
C LYS A 222 8.42 7.47 -21.82
N SER A 223 7.72 8.57 -21.56
CA SER A 223 8.32 9.86 -21.19
C SER A 223 9.01 9.86 -19.82
N ILE A 224 8.63 8.98 -18.89
CA ILE A 224 9.23 8.90 -17.56
C ILE A 224 10.25 7.76 -17.44
N MET A 225 10.23 6.80 -18.35
CA MET A 225 11.12 5.62 -18.35
C MET A 225 12.62 5.96 -18.22
N PRO A 226 13.19 6.96 -18.93
CA PRO A 226 14.62 7.28 -18.78
C PRO A 226 14.99 7.70 -17.36
N ALA A 227 14.16 8.53 -16.73
CA ALA A 227 14.40 8.95 -15.34
C ALA A 227 14.20 7.80 -14.35
N LEU A 228 13.25 6.90 -14.60
CA LEU A 228 13.07 5.72 -13.75
C LEU A 228 14.28 4.78 -13.84
N LEU A 229 14.83 4.56 -15.04
CA LEU A 229 16.05 3.79 -15.26
C LEU A 229 17.24 4.41 -14.54
N GLU A 230 17.43 5.73 -14.69
CA GLU A 230 18.49 6.47 -14.01
C GLU A 230 18.34 6.36 -12.48
N SER A 231 17.11 6.47 -11.95
CA SER A 231 16.84 6.30 -10.52
C SER A 231 17.17 4.89 -10.01
N LEU A 232 16.87 3.84 -10.80
CA LEU A 232 17.28 2.46 -10.46
C LEU A 232 18.80 2.32 -10.36
N GLN A 233 19.56 3.00 -11.23
CA GLN A 233 21.02 2.99 -11.17
C GLN A 233 21.56 3.75 -9.96
N VAL A 234 21.01 4.93 -9.68
CA VAL A 234 21.38 5.73 -8.49
C VAL A 234 21.19 4.90 -7.22
N HIS A 235 20.10 4.14 -7.13
CA HIS A 235 19.76 3.36 -5.94
C HIS A 235 20.25 1.91 -5.98
N ARG A 236 21.11 1.53 -6.93
CA ARG A 236 21.53 0.13 -7.14
C ARG A 236 22.02 -0.53 -5.85
N GLU A 237 22.89 0.14 -5.08
CA GLU A 237 23.40 -0.45 -3.84
C GLU A 237 22.32 -0.65 -2.79
N HIS A 238 21.39 0.30 -2.65
CA HIS A 238 20.24 0.13 -1.76
C HIS A 238 19.37 -1.06 -2.18
N LEU A 239 19.05 -1.19 -3.46
CA LEU A 239 18.24 -2.32 -3.98
C LEU A 239 18.94 -3.66 -3.78
N ARG A 240 20.27 -3.70 -3.88
CA ARG A 240 21.08 -4.89 -3.57
C ARG A 240 20.92 -5.30 -2.11
N VAL A 241 20.99 -4.35 -1.17
CA VAL A 241 20.77 -4.61 0.26
C VAL A 241 19.35 -5.11 0.52
N VAL A 242 18.33 -4.51 -0.10
CA VAL A 242 16.93 -4.96 0.01
C VAL A 242 16.78 -6.40 -0.51
N LEU A 243 17.38 -6.74 -1.66
CA LEU A 243 17.34 -8.10 -2.21
C LEU A 243 18.00 -9.12 -1.28
N THR A 244 19.16 -8.80 -0.72
CA THR A 244 19.84 -9.66 0.25
C THR A 244 18.99 -9.87 1.50
N ARG A 245 18.43 -8.79 2.05
CA ARG A 245 17.51 -8.85 3.20
C ARG A 245 16.32 -9.75 2.91
N LEU A 246 15.70 -9.62 1.74
CA LEU A 246 14.57 -10.46 1.33
C LEU A 246 14.97 -11.92 1.19
N GLU A 247 16.11 -12.22 0.57
CA GLU A 247 16.61 -13.59 0.42
C GLU A 247 16.83 -14.27 1.78
N GLU A 248 17.39 -13.54 2.75
CA GLU A 248 17.65 -14.05 4.10
C GLU A 248 16.37 -14.20 4.93
N SER A 249 15.41 -13.29 4.78
CA SER A 249 14.29 -13.15 5.72
C SER A 249 12.95 -13.65 5.20
N CYS A 250 12.72 -13.73 3.88
CA CYS A 250 11.40 -14.07 3.36
C CYS A 250 10.95 -15.48 3.74
N ALA A 251 11.91 -16.39 3.96
CA ALA A 251 11.66 -17.76 4.41
C ALA A 251 11.90 -17.95 5.93
N SER A 252 12.10 -16.88 6.69
CA SER A 252 12.28 -16.96 8.15
C SER A 252 11.06 -17.55 8.84
N LYS A 253 11.26 -18.17 10.01
CA LYS A 253 10.15 -18.72 10.83
C LYS A 253 9.12 -17.66 11.21
N GLU A 254 9.58 -16.43 11.46
CA GLU A 254 8.70 -15.29 11.75
C GLU A 254 7.80 -14.96 10.57
N CYS A 255 8.37 -14.84 9.36
CA CYS A 255 7.60 -14.56 8.15
C CYS A 255 6.64 -15.71 7.79
N GLN A 256 7.04 -16.97 8.02
CA GLN A 256 6.17 -18.12 7.85
C GLN A 256 4.98 -18.07 8.84
N ALA A 257 5.23 -17.76 10.11
CA ALA A 257 4.16 -17.63 11.11
C ALA A 257 3.17 -16.51 10.75
N ILE A 258 3.66 -15.37 10.26
CA ILE A 258 2.80 -14.29 9.74
C ILE A 258 1.99 -14.79 8.53
N ALA A 259 2.64 -15.46 7.57
CA ALA A 259 1.96 -15.97 6.39
C ALA A 259 0.83 -16.93 6.75
N GLU A 260 1.09 -17.87 7.65
CA GLU A 260 0.12 -18.85 8.15
C GLU A 260 -1.03 -18.19 8.89
N ALA A 261 -0.74 -17.24 9.80
CA ALA A 261 -1.75 -16.51 10.56
C ALA A 261 -2.73 -15.71 9.68
N HIS A 262 -2.31 -15.34 8.48
CA HIS A 262 -3.10 -14.55 7.52
C HIS A 262 -3.53 -15.35 6.28
N GLY A 263 -3.27 -16.66 6.23
CA GLY A 263 -3.62 -17.50 5.08
C GLY A 263 -2.93 -17.07 3.77
N LEU A 264 -1.72 -16.54 3.85
CA LEU A 264 -0.91 -16.14 2.71
C LEU A 264 -0.09 -17.31 2.18
N SER A 265 -0.04 -17.45 0.85
CA SER A 265 0.89 -18.39 0.21
C SER A 265 2.30 -17.79 0.13
N PHE A 266 3.26 -18.50 0.72
CA PHE A 266 4.68 -18.11 0.75
C PHE A 266 5.58 -18.97 -0.15
N GLN A 267 5.02 -20.00 -0.81
CA GLN A 267 5.79 -21.01 -1.57
C GLN A 267 6.65 -20.42 -2.69
N LEU A 268 6.24 -19.28 -3.26
CA LEU A 268 6.90 -18.66 -4.42
C LEU A 268 7.76 -17.44 -4.06
N TRP A 269 7.85 -17.04 -2.79
CA TRP A 269 8.60 -15.84 -2.43
C TRP A 269 10.08 -15.96 -2.77
N GLY A 270 10.73 -17.08 -2.41
CA GLY A 270 12.13 -17.32 -2.75
C GLY A 270 12.38 -17.33 -4.26
N GLN A 271 11.47 -17.91 -5.05
CA GLN A 271 11.56 -17.90 -6.51
C GLN A 271 11.46 -16.48 -7.08
N ARG A 272 10.55 -15.66 -6.53
CA ARG A 272 10.39 -14.25 -6.93
C ARG A 272 11.62 -13.41 -6.56
N VAL A 273 12.18 -13.61 -5.38
CA VAL A 273 13.43 -12.94 -4.97
C VAL A 273 14.58 -13.34 -5.89
N ALA A 274 14.76 -14.64 -6.15
CA ALA A 274 15.78 -15.14 -7.06
C ALA A 274 15.61 -14.56 -8.48
N ARG A 275 14.37 -14.49 -8.97
CA ARG A 275 14.06 -13.86 -10.25
C ARG A 275 14.41 -12.38 -10.28
N MET A 276 14.05 -11.63 -9.24
CA MET A 276 14.41 -10.21 -9.15
C MET A 276 15.93 -10.01 -9.17
N LYS A 277 16.69 -10.85 -8.46
CA LYS A 277 18.16 -10.83 -8.50
C LYS A 277 18.68 -11.08 -9.91
N GLU A 278 18.16 -12.09 -10.62
CA GLU A 278 18.55 -12.38 -12.01
C GLU A 278 18.32 -11.18 -12.94
N VAL A 279 17.16 -10.52 -12.83
CA VAL A 279 16.86 -9.32 -13.63
C VAL A 279 17.69 -8.11 -13.15
N PHE A 280 17.99 -8.02 -11.85
CA PHE A 280 18.87 -6.98 -11.28
C PHE A 280 20.25 -6.97 -11.91
N GLU A 281 20.88 -8.14 -12.01
CA GLU A 281 22.24 -8.26 -12.53
C GLU A 281 22.35 -7.90 -14.01
N ARG A 282 21.23 -7.95 -14.75
CA ARG A 282 21.15 -7.53 -16.15
C ARG A 282 20.98 -6.03 -16.34
N LEU A 283 20.70 -5.27 -15.26
CA LEU A 283 20.59 -3.82 -15.38
C LEU A 283 21.93 -3.24 -15.84
N PRO A 284 21.95 -2.46 -16.94
CA PRO A 284 23.19 -1.93 -17.49
C PRO A 284 23.93 -1.15 -16.40
N VAL A 285 25.21 -1.44 -16.20
CA VAL A 285 26.04 -0.62 -15.31
C VAL A 285 26.28 0.70 -16.04
N GLY A 286 25.94 1.84 -15.43
CA GLY A 286 26.24 3.13 -16.03
C GLY A 286 27.75 3.25 -16.24
N GLU A 287 28.17 3.40 -17.50
CA GLU A 287 29.52 3.85 -17.86
C GLU A 287 29.66 5.37 -17.65
#